data_AF-A8TJL0-F1
#
_entry.id   AF-A8TJL0-F1
#
_cell.length_a   1.000
_cell.length_b   1.000
_cell.length_c   1.000
_cell.angle_alpha   90.00
_cell.angle_beta   90.00
_cell.angle_gamma   90.00
#
_symmetry.space_group_name_H-M   'P 1'
#
loop_
_entity.id
_entity.type
_entity.pdbx_description
1 polymer ?
#
loop_
_entity_poly.entity_id
_entity_poly.type
_entity_poly.pdbx_seq_one_letter_code
_entity_poly.pdbx_strand_id
1 'polypeptide(L)'
;FSSVAHICRDVNYGWLVRNIHANGASLFFVCIYMHIGRGLYYGSYMFKETWNIGVVLLFLVMATAFVGYVLPWGQMSFWGATVITNLLSAVPYLGNSLVQWIWGGFSVYKATLTRFFAFHFLFPFL
;
A
#
# COMPACT_ATOMS: atom_id res chain seq x y z
N PHE A 1 -16.33 1.38 -3.19
CA PHE A 1 -16.86 2.68 -2.70
C PHE A 1 -18.07 2.53 -1.79
N SER A 2 -19.23 2.09 -2.29
CA SER A 2 -20.48 2.00 -1.50
C SER A 2 -20.34 1.15 -0.23
N SER A 3 -19.61 0.04 -0.29
CA SER A 3 -19.31 -0.80 0.88
C SER A 3 -18.57 -0.05 2.00
N VAL A 4 -17.60 0.80 1.65
CA VAL A 4 -16.88 1.64 2.63
C VAL A 4 -17.80 2.74 3.18
N ALA A 5 -18.69 3.31 2.36
CA ALA A 5 -19.69 4.26 2.83
C ALA A 5 -20.69 3.62 3.80
N HIS A 6 -21.13 2.39 3.52
CA HIS A 6 -21.97 1.59 4.41
C HIS A 6 -21.26 1.28 5.73
N ILE A 7 -19.98 0.89 5.71
CA ILE A 7 -19.19 0.71 6.95
C ILE A 7 -19.22 1.97 7.81
N CYS A 8 -19.04 3.15 7.21
CA CYS A 8 -19.02 4.39 7.99
C CYS A 8 -20.40 4.84 8.51
N ARG A 9 -21.49 4.50 7.82
CA ARG A 9 -22.84 5.04 8.11
C ARG A 9 -23.74 4.08 8.87
N ASP A 10 -23.64 2.80 8.55
CA ASP A 10 -24.67 1.81 8.90
C ASP A 10 -24.12 0.69 9.80
N VAL A 11 -22.79 0.53 9.89
CA VAL A 11 -22.17 -0.44 10.80
C VAL A 11 -21.87 0.21 12.15
N ASN A 12 -22.26 -0.45 13.24
CA ASN A 12 -21.98 -0.01 14.62
C ASN A 12 -20.48 0.27 14.81
N TYR A 13 -20.14 1.49 15.20
CA TYR A 13 -18.77 1.98 15.35
C TYR A 13 -17.88 1.83 14.09
N GLY A 14 -18.46 1.57 12.91
CA GLY A 14 -17.70 1.36 11.68
C GLY A 14 -16.95 2.62 11.23
N TRP A 15 -17.51 3.81 11.47
CA TRP A 15 -16.80 5.07 11.28
C TRP A 15 -15.53 5.17 12.14
N LEU A 16 -15.58 4.69 13.38
CA LEU A 16 -14.47 4.75 14.31
C LEU A 16 -13.36 3.82 13.83
N VAL A 17 -13.70 2.56 13.55
CA VAL A 17 -12.74 1.56 13.03
C VAL A 17 -12.10 2.04 11.72
N ARG A 18 -12.90 2.56 10.78
CA ARG A 18 -12.41 3.08 9.50
C ARG A 18 -11.44 4.24 9.71
N ASN A 19 -11.74 5.17 10.61
CA ASN A 19 -10.87 6.31 10.87
C ASN A 19 -9.61 5.93 11.64
N ILE A 20 -9.69 4.98 12.58
CA ILE A 20 -8.51 4.41 13.25
C ILE A 20 -7.61 3.75 12.22
N HIS A 21 -8.14 2.94 11.31
CA HIS A 21 -7.34 2.27 10.29
C HIS A 21 -6.68 3.26 9.34
N ALA A 22 -7.42 4.26 8.86
CA ALA A 22 -6.89 5.28 7.95
C ALA A 22 -5.81 6.16 8.60
N ASN A 23 -6.06 6.71 9.78
CA ASN A 23 -5.08 7.55 10.50
C ASN A 23 -3.93 6.70 11.08
N GLY A 24 -4.22 5.46 11.46
CA GLY A 24 -3.23 4.50 11.93
C GLY A 24 -2.16 4.21 10.88
N ALA A 25 -2.52 4.13 9.60
CA ALA A 25 -1.55 4.02 8.51
C ALA A 25 -0.59 5.23 8.47
N SER A 26 -1.09 6.46 8.61
CA SER A 26 -0.24 7.67 8.66
C SER A 26 0.67 7.67 9.88
N LEU A 27 0.15 7.32 11.06
CA LEU A 27 0.95 7.19 12.28
C LEU A 27 2.04 6.14 12.12
N PHE A 28 1.75 5.01 11.45
CA PHE A 28 2.73 3.96 11.16
C PHE A 28 3.93 4.54 10.40
N PHE A 29 3.69 5.31 9.33
CA PHE A 29 4.78 5.94 8.57
C PHE A 29 5.55 6.97 9.38
N VAL A 30 4.88 7.76 10.22
CA VAL A 30 5.56 8.68 11.16
C VAL A 30 6.52 7.90 12.07
N CYS A 31 6.05 6.79 12.66
CA CYS A 31 6.89 5.92 13.48
C CYS A 31 8.07 5.32 12.69
N ILE A 32 7.83 4.82 11.47
CA ILE A 32 8.89 4.28 10.61
C ILE A 32 9.95 5.34 10.29
N TYR A 33 9.55 6.55 9.89
CA TYR A 33 10.51 7.59 9.53
C TYR A 33 11.34 8.05 10.73
N MET A 34 10.73 8.20 11.91
CA MET A 34 11.47 8.45 13.14
C MET A 34 12.43 7.29 13.47
N HIS A 35 11.99 6.05 13.29
CA HIS A 35 12.80 4.86 13.54
C HIS A 35 14.03 4.79 12.61
N ILE A 36 13.84 5.05 11.31
CA ILE A 36 14.93 5.14 10.33
C ILE A 36 15.86 6.30 10.67
N GLY A 37 15.32 7.48 10.96
CA GLY A 37 16.10 8.66 11.34
C GLY A 37 16.99 8.41 12.56
N ARG A 38 16.45 7.74 13.60
CA ARG A 38 17.23 7.26 14.75
C ARG A 38 18.36 6.34 14.31
N GLY A 39 18.07 5.37 13.44
CA GLY A 39 19.06 4.40 12.97
C GLY A 39 20.20 5.05 12.18
N LEU A 40 19.91 6.09 11.40
CA LEU A 40 20.91 6.90 10.71
C LEU A 40 21.75 7.73 11.68
N TYR A 41 21.09 8.45 12.60
CA TYR A 41 21.76 9.35 13.54
C TYR A 41 22.74 8.63 14.47
N TYR A 42 22.36 7.45 14.98
CA TYR A 42 23.20 6.66 15.90
C TYR A 42 24.03 5.57 15.22
N GLY A 43 24.11 5.54 13.88
CA GLY A 43 24.90 4.54 13.16
C GLY A 43 24.39 3.10 13.30
N SER A 44 23.11 2.89 13.65
CA SER A 44 22.54 1.55 13.83
C SER A 44 22.48 0.74 12.52
N TYR A 45 22.60 1.39 11.36
CA TYR A 45 22.75 0.73 10.05
C TYR A 45 24.05 -0.10 9.92
N MET A 46 24.95 -0.03 10.90
CA MET A 46 26.12 -0.91 10.99
C MET A 46 25.72 -2.34 11.35
N PHE A 47 24.58 -2.56 12.01
CA PHE A 47 23.98 -3.89 12.18
C PHE A 47 23.31 -4.34 10.88
N LYS A 48 24.11 -4.83 9.93
CA LYS A 48 23.72 -5.05 8.54
C LYS A 48 22.49 -5.94 8.38
N GLU A 49 22.42 -7.07 9.07
CA GLU A 49 21.27 -7.97 8.98
C GLU A 49 19.98 -7.29 9.45
N THR A 50 20.00 -6.68 10.64
CA THR A 50 18.87 -5.93 11.20
C THR A 50 18.44 -4.78 10.29
N TRP A 51 19.42 -4.04 9.73
CA TRP A 51 19.15 -2.92 8.84
C TRP A 51 18.53 -3.38 7.52
N ASN A 52 19.07 -4.43 6.89
CA ASN A 52 18.57 -4.96 5.64
C ASN A 52 17.15 -5.53 5.80
N ILE A 53 16.88 -6.24 6.90
CA ILE A 53 15.50 -6.66 7.25
C ILE A 53 14.60 -5.44 7.42
N GLY A 54 15.06 -4.38 8.09
CA GLY A 54 14.34 -3.12 8.23
C GLY A 54 13.99 -2.46 6.89
N VAL A 55 14.90 -2.50 5.92
CA VAL A 55 14.66 -2.00 4.56
C VAL A 55 13.60 -2.84 3.84
N VAL A 56 13.64 -4.18 3.97
CA VAL A 56 12.60 -5.05 3.40
C VAL A 56 11.24 -4.76 4.04
N LEU A 57 11.19 -4.60 5.37
CA LEU A 57 9.96 -4.24 6.08
C LEU A 57 9.40 -2.88 5.64
N LEU A 58 10.26 -1.88 5.38
CA LEU A 58 9.85 -0.59 4.83
C LEU A 58 9.14 -0.77 3.49
N PHE A 59 9.74 -1.50 2.55
CA PHE A 59 9.13 -1.75 1.24
C PHE A 59 7.82 -2.55 1.34
N LEU A 60 7.75 -3.52 2.26
CA LEU A 60 6.53 -4.30 2.48
C LEU A 60 5.38 -3.43 3.04
N VAL A 61 5.66 -2.54 4.00
CA VAL A 61 4.66 -1.60 4.53
C VAL A 61 4.24 -0.58 3.46
N MET A 62 5.18 -0.08 2.63
CA MET A 62 4.87 0.79 1.49
C MET A 62 3.93 0.11 0.49
N ALA A 63 4.24 -1.14 0.10
CA ALA A 63 3.38 -1.92 -0.78
C ALA A 63 1.99 -2.13 -0.18
N THR A 64 1.92 -2.55 1.10
CA THR A 64 0.69 -2.78 1.85
C THR A 64 -0.20 -1.54 1.91
N ALA A 65 0.38 -0.38 2.27
CA ALA A 65 -0.35 0.87 2.37
C ALA A 65 -0.85 1.35 1.00
N PHE A 66 -0.03 1.22 -0.04
CA PHE A 66 -0.41 1.57 -1.40
C PHE A 66 -1.63 0.76 -1.87
N VAL A 67 -1.58 -0.58 -1.79
CA VAL A 67 -2.71 -1.40 -2.23
C VAL A 67 -3.95 -1.20 -1.36
N GLY A 68 -3.78 -0.88 -0.07
CA GLY A 68 -4.87 -0.51 0.84
C GLY A 68 -5.57 0.79 0.46
N TYR A 69 -4.81 1.80 0.04
CA TYR A 69 -5.35 3.10 -0.39
C TYR A 69 -6.20 2.99 -1.67
N VAL A 70 -6.03 1.93 -2.47
CA VAL A 70 -6.84 1.67 -3.66
C VAL A 70 -8.26 1.18 -3.31
N LEU A 71 -8.43 0.48 -2.18
CA LEU A 71 -9.64 -0.25 -1.82
C LEU A 71 -10.92 0.60 -1.65
N PRO A 72 -10.88 1.85 -1.14
CA PRO A 72 -12.06 2.71 -1.10
C PRO A 72 -12.64 3.02 -2.48
N TRP A 73 -11.82 2.92 -3.53
CA TRP A 73 -12.19 3.15 -4.93
C TRP A 73 -12.74 4.57 -5.18
N GLY A 74 -12.08 5.58 -4.60
CA GLY A 74 -12.31 7.00 -4.92
C GLY A 74 -11.47 7.48 -6.11
N GLN A 75 -11.61 8.75 -6.50
CA GLN A 75 -10.85 9.34 -7.62
C GLN A 75 -9.33 9.22 -7.41
N MET A 76 -8.83 9.64 -6.25
CA MET A 76 -7.40 9.54 -5.94
C MET A 76 -6.92 8.08 -5.86
N SER A 77 -7.76 7.16 -5.37
CA SER A 77 -7.45 5.72 -5.35
C SER A 77 -7.24 5.18 -6.77
N PHE A 78 -8.14 5.51 -7.69
CA PHE A 78 -8.10 5.03 -9.08
C PHE A 78 -6.92 5.63 -9.86
N TRP A 79 -6.76 6.96 -9.81
CA TRP A 79 -5.68 7.64 -10.52
C TRP A 79 -4.32 7.34 -9.91
N GLY A 80 -4.22 7.26 -8.59
CA GLY A 80 -3.02 6.83 -7.90
C GLY A 80 -2.59 5.43 -8.30
N ALA A 81 -3.53 4.47 -8.32
CA ALA A 81 -3.26 3.11 -8.80
C ALA A 81 -2.75 3.12 -10.24
N THR A 82 -3.41 3.87 -11.12
CA THR A 82 -3.06 3.97 -12.55
C THR A 82 -1.64 4.50 -12.73
N VAL A 83 -1.32 5.66 -12.14
CA VAL A 83 -0.01 6.29 -12.32
C VAL A 83 1.12 5.46 -11.70
N ILE A 84 0.97 5.01 -10.46
CA ILE A 84 2.05 4.32 -9.72
C ILE A 84 2.37 2.98 -10.37
N THR A 85 1.37 2.17 -10.70
CA THR A 85 1.62 0.88 -11.35
C THR A 85 2.19 1.03 -12.76
N ASN A 86 1.80 2.10 -13.47
CA ASN A 86 2.32 2.35 -14.81
C ASN A 86 3.79 2.80 -14.83
N LEU A 87 4.40 3.12 -13.68
CA LEU A 87 5.85 3.33 -13.61
C LEU A 87 6.64 2.10 -14.08
N LEU A 88 6.07 0.89 -13.94
CA LEU A 88 6.69 -0.34 -14.43
C LEU A 88 6.75 -0.43 -15.96
N SER A 89 5.97 0.38 -16.68
CA SER A 89 6.04 0.45 -18.15
C SER A 89 7.40 0.94 -18.64
N ALA A 90 8.17 1.62 -17.79
CA ALA A 90 9.52 2.07 -18.09
C ALA A 90 10.57 0.94 -18.15
N VAL A 91 10.23 -0.29 -17.73
CA VAL A 91 11.12 -1.44 -17.85
C VAL A 91 11.27 -1.84 -19.33
N PRO A 92 12.49 -1.86 -19.90
CA PRO A 92 12.69 -2.21 -21.30
C PRO A 92 12.17 -3.61 -21.64
N TYR A 93 11.58 -3.75 -22.83
CA TYR A 93 11.04 -4.99 -23.41
C TYR A 93 9.83 -5.61 -22.69
N LEU A 94 9.79 -5.58 -21.35
CA LEU A 94 8.78 -6.26 -20.54
C LEU A 94 7.76 -5.32 -19.88
N GLY A 95 8.02 -4.00 -19.84
CA GLY A 95 7.25 -3.06 -19.02
C GLY A 95 5.75 -3.08 -19.25
N ASN A 96 5.30 -2.98 -20.51
CA ASN A 96 3.87 -3.02 -20.84
C ASN A 96 3.21 -4.35 -20.44
N SER A 97 3.91 -5.46 -20.64
CA SER A 97 3.43 -6.79 -20.24
C SER A 97 3.31 -6.92 -18.72
N LEU A 98 4.26 -6.37 -17.96
CA LEU A 98 4.23 -6.35 -16.49
C LEU A 98 3.03 -5.54 -15.97
N VAL A 99 2.79 -4.35 -16.52
CA VAL A 99 1.68 -3.48 -16.13
C VAL A 99 0.33 -4.16 -16.39
N GLN A 100 0.12 -4.68 -17.60
CA GLN A 100 -1.13 -5.39 -17.95
C GLN A 100 -1.32 -6.65 -17.13
N TRP A 101 -0.23 -7.38 -16.81
CA TRP A 101 -0.27 -8.53 -15.92
C TRP A 101 -0.71 -8.13 -14.51
N ILE A 102 -0.17 -7.04 -13.94
CA ILE A 102 -0.56 -6.51 -12.63
C ILE A 102 -2.01 -6.02 -12.63
N TRP A 103 -2.49 -5.42 -13.72
CA TRP A 103 -3.89 -4.98 -13.81
C TRP A 103 -4.85 -6.15 -14.01
N GLY A 104 -4.43 -7.19 -14.72
CA GLY A 104 -5.32 -8.24 -15.20
C GLY A 104 -6.22 -7.79 -16.35
N GLY A 105 -5.72 -6.87 -17.18
CA GLY A 105 -6.46 -6.23 -18.26
C GLY A 105 -5.69 -5.03 -18.83
N PHE A 106 -6.37 -4.26 -19.69
CA PHE A 106 -5.77 -3.09 -20.36
C PHE A 106 -5.74 -1.82 -19.51
N SER A 107 -6.44 -1.81 -18.37
CA SER A 107 -6.49 -0.69 -17.44
C SER A 107 -6.80 -1.18 -16.02
N VAL A 108 -6.60 -0.31 -15.03
CA VAL A 108 -7.03 -0.56 -13.64
C VAL A 108 -8.55 -0.75 -13.61
N TYR A 109 -9.01 -1.94 -13.22
CA TYR A 109 -10.44 -2.28 -13.19
C TYR A 109 -10.78 -3.30 -12.08
N LYS A 110 -11.93 -3.97 -12.17
CA LYS A 110 -12.42 -4.97 -11.19
C LYS A 110 -11.41 -6.07 -10.86
N ALA A 111 -10.70 -6.58 -11.87
CA ALA A 111 -9.67 -7.61 -11.67
C ALA A 111 -8.52 -7.09 -10.79
N THR A 112 -8.13 -5.82 -10.96
CA THR A 112 -7.10 -5.13 -10.18
C THR A 112 -7.55 -4.88 -8.74
N LEU A 113 -8.79 -4.42 -8.54
CA LEU A 113 -9.31 -4.16 -7.21
C LEU A 113 -9.39 -5.45 -6.37
N THR A 114 -9.85 -6.54 -6.98
CA THR A 114 -10.03 -7.84 -6.28
C THR A 114 -8.69 -8.41 -5.83
N ARG A 115 -7.66 -8.38 -6.69
CA ARG A 115 -6.32 -8.84 -6.31
C ARG A 115 -5.64 -7.91 -5.29
N PHE A 116 -5.84 -6.60 -5.40
CA PHE A 116 -5.25 -5.65 -4.43
C PHE A 116 -5.87 -5.81 -3.05
N PHE A 117 -7.15 -6.17 -2.97
CA PHE A 117 -7.76 -6.58 -1.70
C PHE A 117 -7.06 -7.82 -1.11
N ALA A 118 -6.84 -8.86 -1.92
CA ALA A 118 -6.15 -10.08 -1.48
C ALA A 118 -4.70 -9.80 -1.03
N PHE A 119 -3.94 -8.98 -1.78
CA PHE A 119 -2.59 -8.58 -1.41
C PHE A 119 -2.55 -7.71 -0.16
N HIS A 120 -3.46 -6.75 -0.03
CA HIS A 120 -3.56 -5.90 1.16
C HIS A 120 -3.88 -6.72 2.42
N PHE A 121 -4.66 -7.80 2.27
CA PHE A 121 -4.91 -8.73 3.36
C PHE A 121 -3.70 -9.60 3.68
N LEU A 122 -2.95 -10.08 2.67
CA LEU A 122 -1.83 -11.00 2.86
C LEU A 122 -0.57 -10.33 3.42
N PHE A 123 -0.14 -9.20 2.84
CA PHE A 123 1.15 -8.59 3.14
C PHE A 123 1.40 -8.22 4.61
N PRO A 124 0.40 -7.79 5.41
CA PRO A 124 0.60 -7.55 6.84
C PRO A 124 1.06 -8.77 7.66
N PHE A 125 0.93 -9.98 7.12
CA PHE A 125 1.26 -11.24 7.81
C PHE A 125 2.53 -11.92 7.28
N LEU A 126 3.19 -11.34 6.27
CA LEU A 126 4.50 -11.79 5.77
C LEU A 126 5.64 -11.16 6.56
#